data_AF-A0A2M7RTT5-F1
#
_entry.id   AF-A0A2M7RTT5-F1
#
_cell.length_a   1.000
_cell.length_b   1.000
_cell.length_c   1.000
_cell.angle_alpha   90.00
_cell.angle_beta   90.00
_cell.angle_gamma   90.00
#
_symmetry.space_group_name_H-M   'P 1'
#
loop_
_entity.id
_entity.type
_entity.pdbx_description
1 polymer ?
#
loop_
_entity_poly.entity_id
_entity_poly.type
_entity_poly.pdbx_seq_one_letter_code
_entity_poly.pdbx_strand_id
1 'polypeptide(L)'
;MFKKIFISFLLLAFALGLFAQNDKNKEDGARQALFIYNFSKYIEWSNFNSLKEFKIGVIGDEYNYVYDELIVLSKTKDVKGIPIKIERVNYDTKLDELQLIYFDNSENTSIKDLYKKTKGNPVLLVGKEYPFGQSMINFLDVNDKIEFELNEEKCNKAGLKVNVVIKTIAIKTKREWDSLLEKMETITLQNENKVQVNTKDLEAIIAQQKQLEKEIEAKKVTLAAQNEKLEQKVAEIKEKEQLIEASTIELIKQKELVDIQNKKIASQQQNLSKLNYNVVSNQIKLAEQQEKLEKDQAKLKVIKEDVTLIEKELQEKEAVLARNEKLITLQNSELVTKSSKIEQQKHIIWISVLFLIIVSILGLVAYRS
;
A
#
# COMPACT_ATOMS: atom_id res chain seq x y z
N MET A 1 -34.86 46.50 47.46
CA MET A 1 -34.86 45.53 46.33
C MET A 1 -33.89 45.92 45.21
N PHE A 2 -33.89 47.17 44.74
CA PHE A 2 -33.01 47.63 43.64
C PHE A 2 -31.49 47.40 43.84
N LYS A 3 -30.94 47.57 45.05
CA LYS A 3 -29.52 47.28 45.34
C LYS A 3 -29.13 45.80 45.13
N LYS A 4 -30.03 44.84 45.43
CA LYS A 4 -29.76 43.40 45.27
C LYS A 4 -29.82 42.97 43.80
N ILE A 5 -30.70 43.58 43.01
CA ILE A 5 -30.81 43.36 41.56
C ILE A 5 -29.59 43.94 40.84
N PHE A 6 -29.12 45.13 41.24
CA PHE A 6 -27.91 45.75 40.69
C PHE A 6 -26.64 44.92 40.96
N ILE A 7 -26.48 44.37 42.18
CA ILE A 7 -25.37 43.48 42.52
C ILE A 7 -25.43 42.17 41.72
N SER A 8 -26.62 41.61 41.52
CA SER A 8 -26.80 40.40 40.70
C SER A 8 -26.48 40.63 39.22
N PHE A 9 -26.78 41.81 38.68
CA PHE A 9 -26.46 42.18 37.30
C PHE A 9 -24.94 42.44 37.12
N LEU A 10 -24.30 43.02 38.14
CA LEU A 10 -22.84 43.23 38.18
C LEU A 10 -22.08 41.91 38.26
N LEU A 11 -22.58 40.93 39.02
CA LEU A 11 -22.03 39.56 39.10
C LEU A 11 -22.16 38.80 37.78
N LEU A 12 -23.27 38.99 37.06
CA LEU A 12 -23.48 38.34 35.76
C LEU A 12 -22.59 38.96 34.66
N ALA A 13 -22.39 40.28 34.68
CA ALA A 13 -21.47 40.97 33.77
C ALA A 13 -20.00 40.58 34.03
N PHE A 14 -19.63 40.36 35.30
CA PHE A 14 -18.30 39.87 35.68
C PHE A 14 -18.05 38.42 35.22
N ALA A 15 -19.07 37.56 35.31
CA ALA A 15 -18.97 36.18 34.82
C ALA A 15 -18.76 36.11 33.30
N LEU A 16 -19.43 36.97 32.52
CA LEU A 16 -19.25 37.04 31.06
C LEU A 16 -17.85 37.52 30.63
N GLY A 17 -17.21 38.40 31.42
CA GLY A 17 -15.84 38.84 31.17
C GLY A 17 -14.79 37.72 31.35
N LEU A 18 -15.03 36.80 32.29
CA LEU A 18 -14.13 35.66 32.54
C LEU A 18 -14.17 34.63 31.38
N PHE A 19 -15.33 34.40 30.78
CA PHE A 19 -15.45 33.50 29.61
C PHE A 19 -14.72 34.06 28.38
N ALA A 20 -14.80 35.37 28.11
CA ALA A 20 -14.13 35.99 26.97
C ALA A 20 -12.59 35.95 27.08
N GLN A 21 -12.03 36.08 28.29
CA GLN A 21 -10.59 35.96 28.51
C GLN A 21 -10.10 34.50 28.33
N ASN A 22 -10.93 33.53 28.73
CA ASN A 22 -10.60 32.11 28.61
C ASN A 22 -10.54 31.64 27.14
N ASP A 23 -11.47 32.11 26.30
CA ASP A 23 -11.49 31.77 24.87
C ASP A 23 -10.27 32.32 24.13
N LYS A 24 -9.87 33.56 24.44
CA LYS A 24 -8.67 34.18 23.85
C LYS A 24 -7.40 33.44 24.26
N ASN A 25 -7.21 33.17 25.55
CA ASN A 25 -6.02 32.47 26.03
C ASN A 25 -5.87 31.08 25.41
N LYS A 26 -7.00 30.40 25.17
CA LYS A 26 -7.04 29.13 24.46
C LYS A 26 -6.63 29.27 22.98
N GLU A 27 -7.14 30.29 22.29
CA GLU A 27 -6.75 30.58 20.90
C GLU A 27 -5.25 30.89 20.79
N ASP A 28 -4.74 31.71 21.70
CA ASP A 28 -3.33 32.08 21.78
C ASP A 28 -2.43 30.87 22.08
N GLY A 29 -2.84 29.99 23.00
CA GLY A 29 -2.14 28.71 23.25
C GLY A 29 -2.13 27.80 22.03
N ALA A 30 -3.24 27.73 21.28
CA ALA A 30 -3.29 26.94 20.05
C ALA A 30 -2.34 27.50 18.96
N ARG A 31 -2.26 28.83 18.84
CA ARG A 31 -1.29 29.50 17.94
C ARG A 31 0.15 29.22 18.36
N GLN A 32 0.45 29.28 19.66
CA GLN A 32 1.78 28.94 20.20
C GLN A 32 2.16 27.48 19.91
N ALA A 33 1.24 26.53 20.11
CA ALA A 33 1.46 25.12 19.77
C ALA A 33 1.76 24.92 18.28
N LEU A 34 1.04 25.63 17.39
CA LEU A 34 1.31 25.61 15.96
C LEU A 34 2.69 26.18 15.61
N PHE A 35 3.11 27.28 16.25
CA PHE A 35 4.47 27.81 16.10
C PHE A 35 5.54 26.82 16.59
N ILE A 36 5.33 26.18 17.74
CA ILE A 36 6.22 25.14 18.27
C ILE A 36 6.37 23.98 17.27
N TYR A 37 5.27 23.53 16.67
CA TYR A 37 5.32 22.52 15.59
C TYR A 37 6.08 23.04 14.35
N ASN A 38 5.90 24.30 13.97
CA ASN A 38 6.68 24.88 12.87
C ASN A 38 8.18 24.96 13.21
N PHE A 39 8.54 25.26 14.45
CA PHE A 39 9.94 25.26 14.88
C PHE A 39 10.57 23.88 14.76
N SER A 40 9.86 22.81 15.17
CA SER A 40 10.37 21.44 14.99
C SER A 40 10.57 21.05 13.53
N LYS A 41 9.78 21.61 12.60
CA LYS A 41 9.93 21.40 11.15
C LYS A 41 11.10 22.18 10.55
N TYR A 42 11.27 23.45 10.94
CA TYR A 42 12.19 24.39 10.28
C TYR A 42 13.49 24.63 11.04
N ILE A 43 13.69 24.02 12.20
CA ILE A 43 14.99 23.96 12.87
C ILE A 43 15.60 22.58 12.60
N GLU A 44 16.92 22.54 12.45
CA GLU A 44 17.67 21.31 12.21
C GLU A 44 18.48 20.98 13.46
N TRP A 45 18.31 19.75 13.94
CA TRP A 45 19.05 19.18 15.07
C TRP A 45 20.25 18.39 14.52
N SER A 46 21.44 18.63 15.07
CA SER A 46 22.66 17.93 14.64
C SER A 46 22.59 16.40 14.79
N ASN A 47 21.80 15.90 15.74
CA ASN A 47 21.62 14.48 16.01
C ASN A 47 20.32 13.89 15.41
N PHE A 48 19.61 14.63 14.54
CA PHE A 48 18.25 14.26 14.09
C PHE A 48 18.16 12.84 13.52
N ASN A 49 19.13 12.42 12.70
CA ASN A 49 19.15 11.10 12.06
C ASN A 49 19.23 9.92 13.03
N SER A 50 19.61 10.16 14.29
CA SER A 50 19.67 9.14 15.34
C SER A 50 18.37 9.00 16.13
N LEU A 51 17.42 9.91 15.92
CA LEU A 51 16.17 9.96 16.66
C LEU A 51 15.15 8.97 16.09
N LYS A 52 14.40 8.32 16.98
CA LYS A 52 13.25 7.47 16.63
C LYS A 52 11.91 8.17 16.84
N GLU A 53 11.89 9.14 17.75
CA GLU A 53 10.75 9.99 18.09
C GLU A 53 11.27 11.39 18.40
N PHE A 54 10.45 12.41 18.12
CA PHE A 54 10.76 13.80 18.44
C PHE A 54 10.04 14.19 19.73
N LYS A 55 10.79 14.34 20.82
CA LYS A 55 10.23 14.61 22.15
C LYS A 55 10.13 16.11 22.43
N ILE A 56 8.95 16.55 22.84
CA ILE A 56 8.64 17.91 23.27
C ILE A 56 8.22 17.89 24.74
N GLY A 57 8.99 18.56 25.58
CA GLY A 57 8.65 18.79 26.99
C GLY A 57 7.93 20.11 27.19
N VAL A 58 6.92 20.12 28.06
CA VAL A 58 6.18 21.33 28.45
C VAL A 58 6.30 21.53 29.98
N ILE A 59 6.89 22.66 30.38
CA ILE A 59 7.02 23.12 31.78
C ILE A 59 6.10 24.34 31.97
N GLY A 60 5.35 24.43 33.08
CA GLY A 60 4.37 25.50 33.28
C GLY A 60 3.06 25.24 32.54
N ASP A 61 2.50 26.21 31.82
CA ASP A 61 1.22 26.11 31.08
C ASP A 61 0.08 25.59 31.97
N GLU A 62 -0.20 26.31 33.06
CA GLU A 62 -1.12 25.89 34.14
C GLU A 62 -2.49 25.41 33.63
N TYR A 63 -2.99 26.02 32.56
CA TYR A 63 -4.30 25.72 31.97
C TYR A 63 -4.26 24.75 30.77
N ASN A 64 -3.09 24.18 30.44
CA ASN A 64 -2.87 23.26 29.32
C ASN A 64 -3.20 23.81 27.93
N TYR A 65 -3.22 25.13 27.72
CA TYR A 65 -3.63 25.69 26.43
C TYR A 65 -2.65 25.32 25.31
N VAL A 66 -1.36 25.20 25.61
CA VAL A 66 -0.33 24.79 24.66
C VAL A 66 -0.21 23.27 24.64
N TYR A 67 -0.19 22.64 25.81
CA TYR A 67 -0.02 21.19 25.96
C TYR A 67 -1.10 20.39 25.21
N ASP A 68 -2.37 20.73 25.41
CA ASP A 68 -3.48 19.98 24.80
C ASP A 68 -3.47 20.09 23.27
N GLU A 69 -3.17 21.28 22.74
CA GLU A 69 -3.08 21.47 21.29
C GLU A 69 -1.87 20.72 20.70
N LEU A 70 -0.72 20.70 21.39
CA LEU A 70 0.42 19.88 20.98
C LEU A 70 0.07 18.38 20.95
N ILE A 71 -0.71 17.90 21.92
CA ILE A 71 -1.22 16.52 21.92
C ILE A 71 -2.13 16.27 20.70
N VAL A 72 -3.03 17.20 20.37
CA VAL A 72 -3.87 17.09 19.16
C VAL A 72 -3.01 17.02 17.90
N LEU A 73 -2.03 17.91 17.76
CA LEU A 73 -1.13 17.96 16.60
C LEU A 73 -0.31 16.67 16.47
N SER A 74 0.26 16.16 17.56
CA SER A 74 1.08 14.93 17.57
C SER A 74 0.36 13.67 17.07
N LYS A 75 -0.98 13.63 17.12
CA LYS A 75 -1.77 12.49 16.61
C LYS A 75 -1.80 12.43 15.08
N THR A 76 -1.62 13.57 14.41
CA THR A 76 -1.81 13.69 12.95
C THR A 76 -0.57 14.21 12.22
N LYS A 77 0.42 14.72 12.95
CA LYS A 77 1.64 15.31 12.41
C LYS A 77 2.87 14.53 12.84
N ASP A 78 3.86 14.52 11.96
CA ASP A 78 5.21 14.06 12.21
C ASP A 78 6.20 15.23 12.07
N VAL A 79 7.43 15.01 12.54
CA VAL A 79 8.57 15.87 12.24
C VAL A 79 9.49 15.08 11.31
N LYS A 80 9.51 15.44 10.02
CA LYS A 80 10.39 14.83 8.99
C LYS A 80 10.34 13.29 9.00
N GLY A 81 9.16 12.72 9.17
CA GLY A 81 8.90 11.29 9.13
C GLY A 81 9.01 10.54 10.46
N ILE A 82 9.37 11.19 11.57
CA ILE A 82 9.37 10.57 12.91
C ILE A 82 8.20 11.07 13.77
N PRO A 83 7.60 10.19 14.60
CA PRO A 83 6.46 10.55 15.45
C PRO A 83 6.85 11.58 16.51
N ILE A 84 5.87 12.40 16.91
CA ILE A 84 6.03 13.43 17.95
C ILE A 84 5.52 12.87 19.27
N LYS A 85 6.31 13.05 20.33
CA LYS A 85 5.91 12.69 21.70
C LYS A 85 5.89 13.94 22.57
N ILE A 86 4.75 14.21 23.18
CA ILE A 86 4.57 15.36 24.09
C ILE A 86 4.55 14.84 25.52
N GLU A 87 5.33 15.46 26.39
CA GLU A 87 5.37 15.11 27.81
C GLU A 87 5.36 16.35 28.71
N ARG A 88 4.60 16.27 29.80
CA ARG A 88 4.75 17.19 30.92
C ARG A 88 6.06 16.87 31.61
N VAL A 89 6.93 17.87 31.70
CA VAL A 89 8.23 17.70 32.33
C VAL A 89 8.39 18.76 33.40
N ASN A 90 9.18 18.42 34.41
CA ASN A 90 9.58 19.34 35.45
C ASN A 90 11.12 19.37 35.51
N TYR A 91 11.66 20.14 36.45
CA TYR A 91 13.11 20.21 36.61
C TYR A 91 13.76 18.85 36.90
N ASP A 92 13.10 17.93 37.59
CA ASP A 92 13.69 16.63 37.96
C ASP A 92 13.68 15.61 36.81
N THR A 93 13.05 15.95 35.69
CA THR A 93 13.03 15.13 34.49
C THR A 93 14.37 15.19 33.75
N LYS A 94 14.71 14.14 32.98
CA LYS A 94 15.87 14.15 32.08
C LYS A 94 15.63 15.05 30.87
N LEU A 95 15.92 16.33 31.04
CA LEU A 95 15.68 17.36 30.02
C LEU A 95 16.63 17.28 28.81
N ASP A 96 17.74 16.56 28.93
CA ASP A 96 18.76 16.37 27.90
C ASP A 96 18.36 15.38 26.80
N GLU A 97 17.35 14.53 27.04
CA GLU A 97 16.81 13.61 26.04
C GLU A 97 15.75 14.25 25.13
N LEU A 98 15.30 15.46 25.48
CA LEU A 98 14.27 16.21 24.73
C LEU A 98 14.87 16.93 23.53
N GLN A 99 14.07 17.17 22.49
CA GLN A 99 14.49 17.99 21.35
C GLN A 99 14.02 19.43 21.49
N LEU A 100 12.88 19.63 22.16
CA LEU A 100 12.28 20.94 22.39
C LEU A 100 11.70 21.00 23.80
N ILE A 101 11.94 22.10 24.50
CA ILE A 101 11.30 22.40 25.78
C ILE A 101 10.57 23.73 25.63
N TYR A 102 9.25 23.68 25.79
CA TYR A 102 8.44 24.87 26.01
C TYR A 102 8.35 25.14 27.51
N PHE A 103 8.49 26.40 27.88
CA PHE A 103 8.32 26.85 29.25
C PHE A 103 7.75 28.26 29.29
N ASP A 104 6.87 28.52 30.24
CA ASP A 104 6.42 29.87 30.58
C ASP A 104 6.93 30.30 31.96
N ASN A 105 6.58 31.52 32.34
CA ASN A 105 6.99 32.11 33.61
C ASN A 105 6.07 31.71 34.79
N SER A 106 5.07 30.82 34.59
CA SER A 106 4.08 30.52 35.64
C SER A 106 4.71 29.78 36.84
N GLU A 107 5.75 28.99 36.59
CA GLU A 107 6.48 28.22 37.62
C GLU A 107 7.82 28.86 38.05
N ASN A 108 8.04 30.14 37.74
CA ASN A 108 9.30 30.85 37.99
C ASN A 108 10.52 30.07 37.45
N THR A 109 10.35 29.52 36.25
CA THR A 109 11.31 28.63 35.61
C THR A 109 12.62 29.39 35.37
N SER A 110 13.67 29.03 36.13
CA SER A 110 15.05 29.50 35.94
C SER A 110 15.62 29.01 34.60
N ILE A 111 15.59 29.90 33.62
CA ILE A 111 16.20 29.65 32.30
C ILE A 111 17.68 29.30 32.39
N LYS A 112 18.40 29.85 33.38
CA LYS A 112 19.80 29.53 33.63
C LYS A 112 19.99 28.05 33.96
N ASP A 113 19.06 27.45 34.71
CA ASP A 113 19.12 26.05 35.09
C ASP A 113 18.69 25.13 33.95
N LEU A 114 17.75 25.56 33.10
CA LEU A 114 17.46 24.87 31.83
C LEU A 114 18.71 24.77 30.96
N TYR A 115 19.43 25.89 30.75
CA TYR A 115 20.69 25.88 29.99
C TYR A 115 21.77 24.99 30.62
N LYS A 116 21.82 24.86 31.94
CA LYS A 116 22.77 23.93 32.60
C LYS A 116 22.40 22.48 32.33
N LYS A 117 21.10 22.13 32.44
CA LYS A 117 20.61 20.76 32.27
C LYS A 117 20.65 20.28 30.82
N THR A 118 20.46 21.19 29.86
CA THR A 118 20.52 20.86 28.43
C THR A 118 21.90 21.09 27.82
N LYS A 119 22.91 21.48 28.62
CA LYS A 119 24.25 21.82 28.13
C LYS A 119 24.87 20.66 27.36
N GLY A 120 25.33 20.93 26.15
CA GLY A 120 25.99 19.94 25.29
C GLY A 120 25.03 19.07 24.48
N ASN A 121 23.72 19.22 24.67
CA ASN A 121 22.69 18.52 23.92
C ASN A 121 21.93 19.50 23.01
N PRO A 122 21.52 19.08 21.80
CA PRO A 122 20.76 19.93 20.89
C PRO A 122 19.29 20.03 21.34
N VAL A 123 19.03 20.82 22.38
CA VAL A 123 17.68 21.05 22.91
C VAL A 123 17.28 22.50 22.63
N LEU A 124 16.16 22.68 21.93
CA LEU A 124 15.60 24.00 21.68
C LEU A 124 14.82 24.49 22.90
N LEU A 125 15.18 25.66 23.42
CA LEU A 125 14.50 26.30 24.55
C LEU A 125 13.56 27.40 24.07
N VAL A 126 12.25 27.15 24.20
CA VAL A 126 11.17 28.06 23.79
C VAL A 126 10.47 28.62 25.03
N GLY A 127 10.67 29.91 25.30
CA GLY A 127 10.06 30.61 26.43
C GLY A 127 8.76 31.33 26.05
N LYS A 128 7.96 31.71 27.04
CA LYS A 128 6.92 32.75 26.94
C LYS A 128 7.19 33.85 27.96
N GLU A 129 7.14 35.11 27.53
CA GLU A 129 7.25 36.31 28.39
C GLU A 129 8.59 36.45 29.16
N TYR A 130 9.68 35.88 28.64
CA TYR A 130 11.02 36.12 29.19
C TYR A 130 11.63 37.45 28.69
N PRO A 131 12.65 37.99 29.38
CA PRO A 131 13.35 39.16 28.86
C PRO A 131 14.12 38.86 27.56
N PHE A 132 14.20 39.86 26.68
CA PHE A 132 14.80 39.76 25.35
C PHE A 132 16.14 39.02 25.34
N GLY A 133 16.27 38.06 24.43
CA GLY A 133 17.47 37.31 24.14
C GLY A 133 17.87 36.32 25.23
N GLN A 134 17.05 36.10 26.27
CA GLN A 134 17.35 35.12 27.31
C GLN A 134 17.15 33.68 26.85
N SER A 135 16.07 33.36 26.15
CA SER A 135 15.87 32.03 25.55
C SER A 135 16.40 31.95 24.12
N MET A 136 16.23 30.79 23.48
CA MET A 136 16.53 30.64 22.05
C MET A 136 15.40 31.19 21.20
N ILE A 137 14.15 30.91 21.60
CA ILE A 137 12.95 31.53 21.07
C ILE A 137 12.10 31.97 22.25
N ASN A 138 11.47 33.13 22.20
CA ASN A 138 10.57 33.59 23.25
C ASN A 138 9.31 34.19 22.63
N PHE A 139 8.15 33.71 23.05
CA PHE A 139 6.87 34.26 22.65
C PHE A 139 6.57 35.56 23.41
N LEU A 140 5.92 36.47 22.69
CA LEU A 140 5.39 37.73 23.21
C LEU A 140 3.98 37.95 22.65
N ASP A 141 3.11 38.44 23.52
CA ASP A 141 1.75 38.81 23.15
C ASP A 141 1.76 40.32 22.86
N VAL A 142 1.70 40.71 21.58
CA VAL A 142 1.69 42.12 21.16
C VAL A 142 0.44 42.44 20.36
N ASN A 143 -0.40 43.34 20.89
CA ASN A 143 -1.64 43.79 20.24
C ASN A 143 -2.52 42.62 19.74
N ASP A 144 -2.77 41.66 20.62
CA ASP A 144 -3.58 40.45 20.35
C ASP A 144 -3.02 39.52 19.27
N LYS A 145 -1.71 39.61 19.01
CA LYS A 145 -0.97 38.70 18.14
C LYS A 145 0.18 38.05 18.87
N ILE A 146 0.34 36.75 18.62
CA ILE A 146 1.50 35.97 19.06
C ILE A 146 2.65 36.27 18.11
N GLU A 147 3.65 36.97 18.63
CA GLU A 147 4.93 37.20 17.98
C GLU A 147 6.01 36.43 18.72
N PHE A 148 7.21 36.33 18.14
CA PHE A 148 8.34 35.71 18.84
C PHE A 148 9.68 36.34 18.48
N GLU A 149 10.56 36.39 19.47
CA GLU A 149 11.99 36.69 19.24
C GLU A 149 12.78 35.42 18.98
N LEU A 150 13.92 35.59 18.30
CA LEU A 150 14.87 34.53 18.01
C LEU A 150 16.29 34.96 18.37
N ASN A 151 16.96 34.17 19.20
CA ASN A 151 18.38 34.26 19.45
C ASN A 151 19.13 33.16 18.67
N GLU A 152 19.51 33.48 17.43
CA GLU A 152 20.22 32.57 16.54
C GLU A 152 21.57 32.11 17.11
N GLU A 153 22.28 33.00 17.81
CA GLU A 153 23.58 32.68 18.40
C GLU A 153 23.46 31.54 19.41
N LYS A 154 22.42 31.59 20.26
CA LYS A 154 22.13 30.53 21.24
C LYS A 154 21.67 29.24 20.60
N CYS A 155 20.86 29.31 19.54
CA CYS A 155 20.48 28.13 18.75
C CYS A 155 21.73 27.43 18.19
N ASN A 156 22.58 28.19 17.51
CA ASN A 156 23.80 27.67 16.89
C ASN A 156 24.76 27.07 17.93
N LYS A 157 24.92 27.72 19.10
CA LYS A 157 25.74 27.20 20.22
C LYS A 157 25.23 25.89 20.80
N ALA A 158 23.93 25.61 20.69
CA ALA A 158 23.35 24.33 21.08
C ALA A 158 23.42 23.26 19.97
N GLY A 159 24.01 23.57 18.81
CA GLY A 159 24.04 22.65 17.67
C GLY A 159 22.73 22.60 16.90
N LEU A 160 21.91 23.64 16.99
CA LEU A 160 20.68 23.82 16.24
C LEU A 160 20.90 24.79 15.09
N LYS A 161 20.40 24.46 13.90
CA LYS A 161 20.49 25.33 12.72
C LYS A 161 19.11 25.83 12.32
N VAL A 162 18.93 27.14 12.41
CA VAL A 162 17.65 27.78 12.13
C VAL A 162 17.52 28.09 10.63
N ASN A 163 16.42 27.66 10.02
CA ASN A 163 16.12 27.94 8.61
C ASN A 163 15.67 29.40 8.39
N VAL A 164 15.93 29.93 7.20
CA VAL A 164 15.57 31.31 6.79
C VAL A 164 14.09 31.64 7.01
N VAL A 165 13.18 30.67 6.86
CA VAL A 165 11.73 30.89 7.06
C VAL A 165 11.44 31.44 8.46
N ILE A 166 12.06 30.86 9.50
CA ILE A 166 11.89 31.32 10.89
C ILE A 166 12.54 32.69 11.08
N LYS A 167 13.73 32.90 10.49
CA LYS A 167 14.49 34.17 10.61
C LYS A 167 13.77 35.38 10.01
N THR A 168 12.90 35.16 9.04
CA THR A 168 12.17 36.24 8.35
C THR A 168 10.99 36.75 9.16
N ILE A 169 10.38 35.90 9.97
CA ILE A 169 9.19 36.24 10.77
C ILE A 169 9.53 36.54 12.24
N ALA A 170 10.75 36.26 12.69
CA ALA A 170 11.19 36.49 14.06
C ALA A 170 11.70 37.92 14.30
N ILE A 171 11.48 38.42 15.51
CA ILE A 171 12.13 39.62 16.04
C ILE A 171 13.58 39.27 16.40
N LYS A 172 14.55 40.00 15.85
CA LYS A 172 15.98 39.63 15.98
C LYS A 172 16.80 40.65 16.74
N THR A 173 16.34 41.89 16.83
CA THR A 173 17.10 42.96 17.46
C THR A 173 16.40 43.52 18.68
N LYS A 174 17.20 43.93 19.66
CA LYS A 174 16.71 44.61 20.86
C LYS A 174 15.94 45.89 20.51
N ARG A 175 16.32 46.58 19.42
CA ARG A 175 15.61 47.77 18.91
C ARG A 175 14.21 47.44 18.38
N GLU A 176 14.06 46.37 17.61
CA GLU A 176 12.73 45.92 17.14
C GLU A 176 11.87 45.50 18.33
N TRP A 177 12.46 44.78 19.30
CA TRP A 177 11.80 44.41 20.54
C TRP A 177 11.36 45.62 21.36
N ASP A 178 12.26 46.58 21.58
CA ASP A 178 11.98 47.80 22.35
C ASP A 178 10.94 48.68 21.64
N SER A 179 10.97 48.77 20.30
CA SER A 179 9.95 49.48 19.54
C SER A 179 8.56 48.81 19.66
N LEU A 180 8.49 47.49 19.80
CA LEU A 180 7.23 46.79 20.05
C LEU A 180 6.73 47.00 21.47
N LEU A 181 7.63 46.96 22.46
CA LEU A 181 7.28 47.29 23.85
C LEU A 181 6.84 48.75 24.00
N GLU A 182 7.50 49.69 23.34
CA GLU A 182 7.13 51.11 23.33
C GLU A 182 5.76 51.33 22.67
N LYS A 183 5.47 50.60 21.58
CA LYS A 183 4.11 50.59 20.98
C LYS A 183 3.05 50.06 21.94
N MET A 184 3.38 49.04 22.74
CA MET A 184 2.46 48.54 23.78
C MET A 184 2.25 49.58 24.90
N GLU A 185 3.33 50.23 25.35
CA GLU A 185 3.30 51.22 26.43
C GLU A 185 2.57 52.51 26.01
N THR A 186 2.77 52.99 24.77
CA THR A 186 2.05 54.15 24.24
C THR A 186 0.54 53.89 24.06
N ILE A 187 0.13 52.66 23.75
CA ILE A 187 -1.29 52.28 23.72
C ILE A 187 -1.89 52.26 25.13
N THR A 188 -1.09 51.97 26.17
CA THR A 188 -1.56 51.95 27.57
C THR A 188 -1.51 53.33 28.25
N LEU A 189 -0.61 54.23 27.85
CA LEU A 189 -0.43 55.56 28.46
C LEU A 189 -1.25 56.70 27.84
N GLN A 190 -1.99 56.47 26.75
CA GLN A 190 -2.78 57.53 26.08
C GLN A 190 -4.05 58.01 26.84
N ASN A 191 -4.24 57.63 28.11
CA ASN A 191 -5.40 58.03 28.89
C ASN A 191 -5.23 59.24 29.83
N GLU A 192 -4.04 59.82 30.05
CA GLU A 192 -3.94 60.97 30.98
C GLU A 192 -2.96 62.09 30.55
N ASN A 193 -3.56 63.25 30.25
CA ASN A 193 -3.05 64.64 30.33
C ASN A 193 -2.29 65.33 29.17
N LYS A 194 -2.72 66.58 28.91
CA LYS A 194 -2.24 67.58 27.92
C LYS A 194 -1.22 68.56 28.53
N VAL A 195 -0.25 69.02 27.74
CA VAL A 195 0.66 70.15 28.04
C VAL A 195 0.47 71.30 27.03
N GLN A 196 0.60 72.55 27.50
CA GLN A 196 0.42 73.82 26.77
C GLN A 196 1.49 74.09 25.68
N VAL A 197 1.13 74.82 24.62
CA VAL A 197 1.95 74.97 23.39
C VAL A 197 2.18 76.44 22.99
N ASN A 198 3.40 76.73 22.52
CA ASN A 198 3.84 77.99 21.93
C ASN A 198 3.39 78.10 20.45
N THR A 199 2.88 79.26 20.02
CA THR A 199 2.07 79.41 18.79
C THR A 199 2.82 79.17 17.47
N LYS A 200 4.15 79.26 17.44
CA LYS A 200 4.96 78.98 16.24
C LYS A 200 5.26 77.48 16.04
N ASP A 201 5.36 76.73 17.14
CA ASP A 201 5.48 75.28 17.12
C ASP A 201 4.14 74.62 16.79
N LEU A 202 3.02 75.26 17.18
CA LEU A 202 1.66 74.79 16.89
C LEU A 202 1.38 74.70 15.38
N GLU A 203 1.80 75.68 14.58
CA GLU A 203 1.61 75.66 13.12
C GLU A 203 2.44 74.56 12.44
N ALA A 204 3.68 74.36 12.90
CA ALA A 204 4.54 73.27 12.41
C ALA A 204 3.97 71.89 12.80
N ILE A 205 3.47 71.75 14.03
CA ILE A 205 2.81 70.53 14.52
C ILE A 205 1.52 70.26 13.75
N ILE A 206 0.69 71.28 13.47
CA ILE A 206 -0.55 71.13 12.68
C ILE A 206 -0.23 70.73 11.23
N ALA A 207 0.81 71.31 10.63
CA ALA A 207 1.26 70.93 9.28
C ALA A 207 1.77 69.47 9.25
N GLN A 208 2.54 69.06 10.26
CA GLN A 208 3.02 67.69 10.41
C GLN A 208 1.88 66.71 10.68
N GLN A 209 0.89 67.06 11.52
CA GLN A 209 -0.30 66.25 11.76
C GLN A 209 -1.10 66.06 10.47
N LYS A 210 -1.30 67.12 9.68
CA LYS A 210 -2.02 67.03 8.40
C LYS A 210 -1.29 66.16 7.36
N GLN A 211 0.05 66.18 7.37
CA GLN A 211 0.88 65.30 6.55
C GLN A 211 0.73 63.84 7.00
N LEU A 212 0.81 63.59 8.30
CA LEU A 212 0.62 62.26 8.89
C LEU A 212 -0.79 61.70 8.63
N GLU A 213 -1.83 62.52 8.73
CA GLU A 213 -3.20 62.13 8.40
C GLU A 213 -3.34 61.71 6.93
N LYS A 214 -2.71 62.45 6.00
CA LYS A 214 -2.66 62.05 4.58
C LYS A 214 -1.94 60.72 4.38
N GLU A 215 -0.83 60.50 5.07
CA GLU A 215 -0.09 59.25 4.99
C GLU A 215 -0.86 58.07 5.59
N ILE A 216 -1.56 58.29 6.70
CA ILE A 216 -2.43 57.29 7.34
C ILE A 216 -3.58 56.92 6.39
N GLU A 217 -4.22 57.91 5.76
CA GLU A 217 -5.32 57.64 4.83
C GLU A 217 -4.82 56.90 3.58
N ALA A 218 -3.66 57.27 3.03
CA ALA A 218 -3.04 56.56 1.91
C ALA A 218 -2.66 55.11 2.29
N LYS A 219 -2.10 54.89 3.49
CA LYS A 219 -1.79 53.55 4.01
C LYS A 219 -3.06 52.74 4.25
N LYS A 220 -4.14 53.35 4.75
CA LYS A 220 -5.44 52.71 4.98
C LYS A 220 -6.06 52.23 3.68
N VAL A 221 -6.03 53.05 2.63
CA VAL A 221 -6.48 52.65 1.28
C VAL A 221 -5.64 51.49 0.74
N THR A 222 -4.31 51.54 0.93
CA THR A 222 -3.41 50.45 0.52
C THR A 222 -3.70 49.15 1.28
N LEU A 223 -3.95 49.24 2.59
CA LEU A 223 -4.28 48.10 3.44
C LEU A 223 -5.62 47.48 3.03
N ALA A 224 -6.62 48.30 2.72
CA ALA A 224 -7.91 47.83 2.21
C ALA A 224 -7.75 47.06 0.89
N ALA A 225 -6.97 47.58 -0.05
CA ALA A 225 -6.66 46.89 -1.31
C ALA A 225 -5.86 45.59 -1.11
N GLN A 226 -4.98 45.53 -0.10
CA GLN A 226 -4.27 44.30 0.27
C GLN A 226 -5.20 43.26 0.90
N ASN A 227 -6.12 43.69 1.77
CA ASN A 227 -7.11 42.80 2.37
C ASN A 227 -8.05 42.21 1.32
N GLU A 228 -8.51 43.01 0.36
CA GLU A 228 -9.34 42.51 -0.75
C GLU A 228 -8.59 41.44 -1.57
N LYS A 229 -7.31 41.68 -1.88
CA LYS A 229 -6.47 40.66 -2.54
C LYS A 229 -6.29 39.40 -1.70
N LEU A 230 -6.16 39.55 -0.37
CA LEU A 230 -6.05 38.42 0.55
C LEU A 230 -7.34 37.59 0.55
N GLU A 231 -8.49 38.24 0.60
CA GLU A 231 -9.80 37.58 0.52
C GLU A 231 -9.96 36.82 -0.80
N GLN A 232 -9.56 37.40 -1.93
CA GLN A 232 -9.55 36.72 -3.23
C GLN A 232 -8.64 35.48 -3.20
N LYS A 233 -7.46 35.57 -2.59
CA LYS A 233 -6.53 34.43 -2.48
C LYS A 233 -7.06 33.34 -1.55
N VAL A 234 -7.74 33.70 -0.47
CA VAL A 234 -8.40 32.74 0.42
C VAL A 234 -9.53 32.01 -0.32
N ALA A 235 -10.31 32.71 -1.15
CA ALA A 235 -11.33 32.08 -1.97
C ALA A 235 -10.73 31.11 -3.01
N GLU A 236 -9.66 31.51 -3.71
CA GLU A 236 -8.92 30.64 -4.64
C GLU A 236 -8.36 29.38 -3.96
N ILE A 237 -7.82 29.52 -2.73
CA ILE A 237 -7.29 28.38 -1.97
C ILE A 237 -8.42 27.41 -1.63
N LYS A 238 -9.56 27.92 -1.15
CA LYS A 238 -10.72 27.09 -0.81
C LYS A 238 -11.23 26.29 -2.02
N GLU A 239 -11.30 26.91 -3.19
CA GLU A 239 -11.70 26.23 -4.43
C GLU A 239 -10.70 25.12 -4.80
N LYS A 240 -9.40 25.39 -4.68
CA LYS A 240 -8.36 24.38 -4.93
C LYS A 240 -8.39 23.23 -3.93
N GLU A 241 -8.66 23.51 -2.65
CA GLU A 241 -8.81 22.48 -1.62
C GLU A 241 -9.98 21.54 -1.94
N GLN A 242 -11.12 22.07 -2.36
CA GLN A 242 -12.27 21.27 -2.80
C GLN A 242 -11.96 20.41 -4.02
N LEU A 243 -11.21 20.96 -4.99
CA LEU A 243 -10.74 20.23 -6.17
C LEU A 243 -9.78 19.09 -5.80
N ILE A 244 -8.86 19.34 -4.87
CA ILE A 244 -7.93 18.32 -4.36
C ILE A 244 -8.69 17.21 -3.63
N GLU A 245 -9.68 17.56 -2.82
CA GLU A 245 -10.51 16.58 -2.11
C GLU A 245 -11.28 15.69 -3.10
N ALA A 246 -11.93 16.29 -4.10
CA ALA A 246 -12.61 15.55 -5.16
C ALA A 246 -11.66 14.64 -5.94
N SER A 247 -10.48 15.13 -6.31
CA SER A 247 -9.45 14.34 -6.98
C SER A 247 -8.93 13.19 -6.11
N THR A 248 -8.84 13.40 -4.79
CA THR A 248 -8.39 12.37 -3.84
C THR A 248 -9.41 11.24 -3.73
N ILE A 249 -10.69 11.58 -3.67
CA ILE A 249 -11.79 10.60 -3.67
C ILE A 249 -11.76 9.76 -4.95
N GLU A 250 -11.53 10.39 -6.11
CA GLU A 250 -11.45 9.67 -7.39
C GLU A 250 -10.24 8.73 -7.46
N LEU A 251 -9.08 9.16 -6.96
CA LEU A 251 -7.89 8.30 -6.86
C LEU A 251 -8.12 7.06 -5.98
N ILE A 252 -8.86 7.22 -4.87
CA ILE A 252 -9.23 6.09 -4.00
C ILE A 252 -10.09 5.08 -4.78
N LYS A 253 -11.12 5.54 -5.50
CA LYS A 253 -11.97 4.67 -6.33
C LYS A 253 -11.18 3.93 -7.40
N GLN A 254 -10.27 4.63 -8.08
CA GLN A 254 -9.40 4.01 -9.09
C GLN A 254 -8.50 2.95 -8.47
N LYS A 255 -7.94 3.20 -7.29
CA LYS A 255 -7.11 2.24 -6.58
C LYS A 255 -7.91 0.98 -6.19
N GLU A 256 -9.12 1.14 -5.67
CA GLU A 256 -10.00 0.00 -5.38
C GLU A 256 -10.33 -0.82 -6.63
N LEU A 257 -10.58 -0.15 -7.76
CA LEU A 257 -10.86 -0.81 -9.03
C LEU A 257 -9.65 -1.61 -9.53
N VAL A 258 -8.44 -1.07 -9.40
CA VAL A 258 -7.18 -1.77 -9.71
C VAL A 258 -6.99 -2.99 -8.80
N ASP A 259 -7.29 -2.89 -7.50
CA ASP A 259 -7.20 -4.03 -6.57
C ASP A 259 -8.18 -5.15 -6.94
N ILE A 260 -9.40 -4.79 -7.36
CA ILE A 260 -10.39 -5.76 -7.85
C ILE A 260 -9.89 -6.44 -9.14
N GLN A 261 -9.34 -5.65 -10.08
CA GLN A 261 -8.78 -6.19 -11.32
C GLN A 261 -7.60 -7.15 -11.05
N ASN A 262 -6.70 -6.79 -10.14
CA ASN A 262 -5.57 -7.64 -9.75
C ASN A 262 -6.04 -8.97 -9.13
N LYS A 263 -7.06 -8.95 -8.27
CA LYS A 263 -7.67 -10.18 -7.74
C LYS A 263 -8.27 -11.06 -8.85
N LYS A 264 -8.93 -10.44 -9.84
CA LYS A 264 -9.49 -11.15 -10.99
C LYS A 264 -8.38 -11.79 -11.84
N ILE A 265 -7.30 -11.07 -12.10
CA ILE A 265 -6.13 -11.58 -12.85
C ILE A 265 -5.51 -12.76 -12.11
N ALA A 266 -5.33 -12.68 -10.79
CA ALA A 266 -4.80 -13.78 -10.00
C ALA A 266 -5.68 -15.05 -10.10
N SER A 267 -7.00 -14.90 -10.03
CA SER A 267 -7.93 -16.02 -10.22
C SER A 267 -7.85 -16.59 -11.64
N GLN A 268 -7.76 -15.75 -12.66
CA GLN A 268 -7.59 -16.18 -14.05
C GLN A 268 -6.28 -16.95 -14.26
N GLN A 269 -5.17 -16.48 -13.68
CA GLN A 269 -3.88 -17.18 -13.72
C GLN A 269 -3.96 -18.57 -13.06
N GLN A 270 -4.65 -18.68 -11.92
CA GLN A 270 -4.87 -19.98 -11.27
C GLN A 270 -5.73 -20.92 -12.13
N ASN A 271 -6.74 -20.39 -12.82
CA ASN A 271 -7.56 -21.20 -13.72
C ASN A 271 -6.76 -21.65 -14.95
N LEU A 272 -5.91 -20.78 -15.50
CA LEU A 272 -5.02 -21.12 -16.61
C LEU A 272 -4.00 -22.19 -16.21
N SER A 273 -3.44 -22.15 -14.98
CA SER A 273 -2.51 -23.18 -14.53
C SER A 273 -3.18 -24.55 -14.38
N LYS A 274 -4.40 -24.60 -13.84
CA LYS A 274 -5.22 -25.82 -13.79
C LYS A 274 -5.54 -26.34 -15.19
N LEU A 275 -5.92 -25.46 -16.11
CA LEU A 275 -6.22 -25.84 -17.49
C LEU A 275 -4.96 -26.41 -18.17
N ASN A 276 -3.81 -25.78 -17.98
CA ASN A 276 -2.54 -26.25 -18.52
C ASN A 276 -2.17 -27.63 -17.98
N TYR A 277 -2.32 -27.86 -16.67
CA TYR A 277 -2.13 -29.18 -16.07
C TYR A 277 -3.04 -30.24 -16.70
N ASN A 278 -4.32 -29.93 -16.89
CA ASN A 278 -5.29 -30.86 -17.51
C ASN A 278 -4.92 -31.16 -18.97
N VAL A 279 -4.48 -30.15 -19.73
CA VAL A 279 -4.04 -30.33 -21.12
C VAL A 279 -2.83 -31.27 -21.17
N VAL A 280 -1.81 -31.05 -20.32
CA VAL A 280 -0.63 -31.92 -20.25
C VAL A 280 -1.02 -33.34 -19.85
N SER A 281 -1.88 -33.51 -18.84
CA SER A 281 -2.36 -34.83 -18.43
C SER A 281 -3.10 -35.55 -19.57
N ASN A 282 -3.95 -34.85 -20.31
CA ASN A 282 -4.66 -35.42 -21.45
C ASN A 282 -3.72 -35.76 -22.61
N GLN A 283 -2.69 -34.95 -22.86
CA GLN A 283 -1.66 -35.26 -23.86
C GLN A 283 -0.89 -36.54 -23.51
N ILE A 284 -0.53 -36.72 -22.24
CA ILE A 284 0.14 -37.95 -21.76
C ILE A 284 -0.76 -39.17 -21.99
N LYS A 285 -2.03 -39.10 -21.57
CA LYS A 285 -3.00 -40.19 -21.79
C LYS A 285 -3.20 -40.50 -23.27
N LEU A 286 -3.22 -39.48 -24.12
CA LEU A 286 -3.35 -39.66 -25.57
C LEU A 286 -2.11 -40.36 -26.15
N ALA A 287 -0.90 -39.98 -25.70
CA ALA A 287 0.33 -40.64 -26.12
C ALA A 287 0.37 -42.11 -25.69
N GLU A 288 -0.04 -42.43 -24.45
CA GLU A 288 -0.16 -43.81 -23.96
C GLU A 288 -1.16 -44.64 -24.79
N GLN A 289 -2.30 -44.03 -25.16
CA GLN A 289 -3.30 -44.67 -26.03
C GLN A 289 -2.76 -44.91 -27.44
N GLN A 290 -2.00 -43.96 -28.00
CA GLN A 290 -1.36 -44.11 -29.30
C GLN A 290 -0.33 -45.24 -29.29
N GLU A 291 0.54 -45.31 -28.28
CA GLU A 291 1.53 -46.39 -28.15
C GLU A 291 0.86 -47.76 -28.04
N LYS A 292 -0.23 -47.87 -27.27
CA LYS A 292 -1.01 -49.11 -27.19
C LYS A 292 -1.63 -49.48 -28.54
N LEU A 293 -2.19 -48.51 -29.25
CA LEU A 293 -2.79 -48.75 -30.57
C LEU A 293 -1.74 -49.23 -31.57
N GLU A 294 -0.54 -48.66 -31.57
CA GLU A 294 0.57 -49.11 -32.42
C GLU A 294 0.98 -50.55 -32.12
N LYS A 295 1.09 -50.91 -30.82
CA LYS A 295 1.35 -52.29 -30.39
C LYS A 295 0.27 -53.26 -30.87
N ASP A 296 -1.00 -52.87 -30.75
CA ASP A 296 -2.12 -53.70 -31.18
C ASP A 296 -2.19 -53.83 -32.71
N GLN A 297 -1.87 -52.76 -33.45
CA GLN A 297 -1.72 -52.79 -34.91
C GLN A 297 -0.58 -53.72 -35.36
N ALA A 298 0.56 -53.68 -34.68
CA ALA A 298 1.69 -54.56 -34.96
C ALA A 298 1.32 -56.04 -34.75
N LYS A 299 0.64 -56.36 -33.64
CA LYS A 299 0.13 -57.73 -33.38
C LYS A 299 -0.87 -58.16 -34.45
N LEU A 300 -1.80 -57.29 -34.84
CA LEU A 300 -2.80 -57.60 -35.85
C LEU A 300 -2.15 -57.87 -37.23
N LYS A 301 -1.05 -57.18 -37.54
CA LYS A 301 -0.27 -57.46 -38.76
C LYS A 301 0.33 -58.87 -38.73
N VAL A 302 0.97 -59.26 -37.62
CA VAL A 302 1.52 -60.61 -37.45
C VAL A 302 0.43 -61.68 -37.57
N ILE A 303 -0.71 -61.48 -36.89
CA ILE A 303 -1.85 -62.42 -36.98
C ILE A 303 -2.36 -62.53 -38.43
N LYS A 304 -2.43 -61.42 -39.18
CA LYS A 304 -2.83 -61.48 -40.60
C LYS A 304 -1.84 -62.29 -41.44
N GLU A 305 -0.54 -62.10 -41.23
CA GLU A 305 0.50 -62.87 -41.92
C GLU A 305 0.37 -64.37 -41.58
N ASP A 306 0.18 -64.72 -40.30
CA ASP A 306 -0.04 -66.10 -39.87
C ASP A 306 -1.30 -66.72 -40.50
N VAL A 307 -2.41 -65.98 -40.55
CA VAL A 307 -3.65 -66.44 -41.20
C VAL A 307 -3.42 -66.72 -42.68
N THR A 308 -2.72 -65.82 -43.40
CA THR A 308 -2.42 -66.05 -44.82
C THR A 308 -1.53 -67.27 -45.04
N LEU A 309 -0.61 -67.56 -44.12
CA LEU A 309 0.21 -68.77 -44.17
C LEU A 309 -0.64 -70.02 -43.95
N ILE A 310 -1.50 -70.02 -42.93
CA ILE A 310 -2.41 -71.12 -42.62
C ILE A 310 -3.37 -71.38 -43.79
N GLU A 311 -3.90 -70.34 -44.43
CA GLU A 311 -4.76 -70.47 -45.62
C GLU A 311 -4.02 -71.16 -46.77
N LYS A 312 -2.75 -70.82 -47.00
CA LYS A 312 -1.91 -71.48 -48.01
C LYS A 312 -1.65 -72.94 -47.67
N GLU A 313 -1.29 -73.24 -46.42
CA GLU A 313 -1.09 -74.63 -45.96
C GLU A 313 -2.38 -75.47 -46.08
N LEU A 314 -3.54 -74.87 -45.81
CA LEU A 314 -4.83 -75.52 -45.98
C LEU A 314 -5.10 -75.85 -47.45
N GLN A 315 -4.87 -74.91 -48.37
CA GLN A 315 -5.00 -75.16 -49.82
C GLN A 315 -4.08 -76.29 -50.30
N GLU A 316 -2.84 -76.33 -49.82
CA GLU A 316 -1.90 -77.42 -50.13
C GLU A 316 -2.42 -78.76 -49.62
N LYS A 317 -2.95 -78.81 -48.39
CA LYS A 317 -3.56 -80.03 -47.83
C LYS A 317 -4.80 -80.47 -48.59
N GLU A 318 -5.68 -79.55 -48.97
CA GLU A 318 -6.86 -79.84 -49.79
C GLU A 318 -6.48 -80.43 -51.15
N ALA A 319 -5.44 -79.87 -51.80
CA ALA A 319 -4.93 -80.39 -53.08
C ALA A 319 -4.35 -81.81 -52.93
N VAL A 320 -3.65 -82.10 -51.84
CA VAL A 320 -3.15 -83.45 -51.52
C VAL A 320 -4.31 -84.42 -51.28
N LEU A 321 -5.32 -84.01 -50.51
CA LEU A 321 -6.51 -84.84 -50.27
C LEU A 321 -7.23 -85.17 -51.57
N ALA A 322 -7.44 -84.19 -52.46
CA ALA A 322 -8.05 -84.40 -53.77
C ALA A 322 -7.23 -85.36 -54.65
N ARG A 323 -5.89 -85.29 -54.61
CA ARG A 323 -5.01 -86.24 -55.30
C ARG A 323 -5.15 -87.66 -54.71
N ASN A 324 -5.21 -87.78 -53.39
CA ASN A 324 -5.37 -89.07 -52.71
C ASN A 324 -6.74 -89.70 -53.01
N GLU A 325 -7.81 -88.92 -53.04
CA GLU A 325 -9.15 -89.39 -53.41
C GLU A 325 -9.16 -89.94 -54.86
N LYS A 326 -8.54 -89.22 -55.81
CA LYS A 326 -8.34 -89.73 -57.18
C LYS A 326 -7.53 -91.02 -57.24
N LEU A 327 -6.49 -91.15 -56.40
CA LEU A 327 -5.69 -92.37 -56.36
C LEU A 327 -6.47 -93.55 -55.78
N ILE A 328 -7.24 -93.34 -54.70
CA ILE A 328 -8.08 -94.37 -54.08
C ILE A 328 -9.17 -94.83 -55.05
N THR A 329 -9.83 -93.91 -55.76
CA THR A 329 -10.85 -94.26 -56.76
C THR A 329 -10.25 -95.07 -57.92
N LEU A 330 -9.05 -94.70 -58.40
CA LEU A 330 -8.33 -95.48 -59.39
C LEU A 330 -7.97 -96.88 -58.88
N GLN A 331 -7.37 -96.99 -57.69
CA GLN A 331 -7.03 -98.27 -57.06
C GLN A 331 -8.27 -99.16 -56.86
N ASN A 332 -9.40 -98.59 -56.44
CA ASN A 332 -10.66 -99.32 -56.32
C ASN A 332 -11.14 -99.82 -57.68
N SER A 333 -11.07 -99.01 -58.74
CA SER A 333 -11.45 -99.45 -60.09
C SER A 333 -10.55 -100.58 -60.61
N GLU A 334 -9.25 -100.53 -60.32
CA GLU A 334 -8.31 -101.60 -60.65
C GLU A 334 -8.60 -102.88 -59.85
N LEU A 335 -8.92 -102.77 -58.57
CA LEU A 335 -9.29 -103.91 -57.72
C LEU A 335 -10.57 -104.57 -58.20
N VAL A 336 -11.60 -103.79 -58.55
CA VAL A 336 -12.84 -104.31 -59.16
C VAL A 336 -12.53 -105.03 -60.47
N THR A 337 -11.67 -104.46 -61.31
CA THR A 337 -11.25 -105.09 -62.57
C THR A 337 -10.47 -106.40 -62.34
N LYS A 338 -9.52 -106.41 -61.40
CA LYS A 338 -8.76 -107.61 -61.02
C LYS A 338 -9.69 -108.69 -60.43
N SER A 339 -10.63 -108.31 -59.57
CA SER A 339 -11.63 -109.20 -58.99
C SER A 339 -12.52 -109.82 -60.08
N SER A 340 -12.99 -109.02 -61.03
CA SER A 340 -13.74 -109.51 -62.20
C SER A 340 -12.93 -110.51 -63.04
N LYS A 341 -11.65 -110.22 -63.31
CA LYS A 341 -10.75 -111.17 -64.00
C LYS A 341 -10.55 -112.46 -63.22
N ILE A 342 -10.43 -112.40 -61.89
CA ILE A 342 -10.32 -113.58 -61.04
C ILE A 342 -11.60 -114.43 -61.12
N GLU A 343 -12.79 -113.81 -61.08
CA GLU A 343 -14.06 -114.54 -61.25
C GLU A 343 -14.17 -115.20 -62.64
N GLN A 344 -13.77 -114.50 -63.70
CA GLN A 344 -13.68 -115.10 -65.04
C GLN A 344 -12.73 -116.30 -65.07
N GLN A 345 -11.55 -116.18 -64.45
CA GLN A 345 -10.58 -117.28 -64.34
C GLN A 345 -11.14 -118.46 -63.53
N LYS A 346 -11.87 -118.21 -62.43
CA LYS A 346 -12.54 -119.26 -61.66
C LYS A 346 -13.55 -120.02 -62.52
N HIS A 347 -14.38 -119.33 -63.31
CA HIS A 347 -15.30 -119.98 -64.24
C HIS A 347 -14.57 -120.83 -65.26
N ILE A 348 -13.47 -120.33 -65.84
CA ILE A 348 -12.64 -121.09 -66.79
C ILE A 348 -12.06 -122.34 -66.13
N ILE A 349 -11.58 -122.23 -64.88
CA ILE A 349 -11.06 -123.37 -64.12
C ILE A 349 -12.16 -124.39 -63.87
N TRP A 350 -13.35 -123.97 -63.44
CA TRP A 350 -14.49 -124.87 -63.25
C TRP A 350 -14.92 -125.56 -64.53
N ILE A 351 -14.95 -124.85 -65.66
CA ILE A 351 -15.21 -125.45 -66.98
C ILE A 351 -14.11 -126.46 -67.34
N SER A 352 -12.84 -126.15 -67.08
CA SER A 352 -11.70 -127.05 -67.33
C SER A 352 -11.74 -128.30 -66.46
N VAL A 353 -12.11 -128.16 -65.17
CA VAL A 353 -12.33 -129.28 -64.26
C VAL A 353 -13.51 -130.15 -64.73
N LEU A 354 -14.62 -129.53 -65.11
CA LEU A 354 -15.77 -130.23 -65.69
C LEU A 354 -15.37 -130.99 -66.97
N PHE A 355 -14.60 -130.35 -67.84
CA PHE A 355 -14.07 -130.97 -69.05
C PHE A 355 -13.18 -132.18 -68.72
N LEU A 356 -12.28 -132.07 -67.75
CA LEU A 356 -11.44 -133.19 -67.29
C LEU A 356 -12.25 -134.35 -66.69
N ILE A 357 -13.33 -134.04 -65.97
CA ILE A 357 -14.26 -135.05 -65.45
C ILE A 357 -14.97 -135.75 -66.62
N ILE A 358 -15.47 -135.00 -67.60
CA ILE A 358 -16.12 -135.57 -68.80
C ILE A 358 -15.14 -136.46 -69.57
N VAL A 359 -13.90 -136.01 -69.80
CA VAL A 359 -12.86 -136.79 -70.47
C VAL A 359 -12.53 -138.07 -69.68
N SER A 360 -12.42 -137.98 -68.35
CA SER A 360 -12.22 -139.16 -67.50
C SER A 360 -13.38 -140.16 -67.57
N ILE A 361 -14.63 -139.69 -67.58
CA ILE A 361 -15.82 -140.54 -67.73
C ILE A 361 -15.82 -141.20 -69.12
N LEU A 362 -15.54 -140.45 -70.18
CA LEU A 362 -15.43 -140.99 -71.54
C LEU A 362 -14.31 -142.03 -71.66
N GLY A 363 -13.15 -141.78 -71.04
CA GLY A 363 -12.06 -142.75 -70.96
C GLY A 363 -12.46 -144.04 -70.23
N LEU A 364 -13.22 -143.93 -69.14
CA LEU A 364 -13.78 -145.09 -68.43
C LEU A 364 -14.84 -145.85 -69.25
N VAL A 365 -15.69 -145.16 -70.00
CA VAL A 365 -16.69 -145.79 -70.88
C VAL A 365 -16.01 -146.51 -72.06
N ALA A 366 -15.02 -145.88 -72.69
CA ALA A 366 -14.24 -146.49 -73.77
C ALA A 366 -13.42 -147.71 -73.31
N TYR A 367 -13.01 -147.75 -72.03
CA TYR A 367 -12.31 -148.90 -71.44
C TYR A 367 -13.24 -150.07 -71.07
N ARG A 368 -14.56 -149.84 -70.99
CA ARG A 368 -15.56 -150.85 -70.58
C ARG A 368 -16.38 -151.42 -71.74
N SER A 369 -16.10 -151.00 -72.98
CA SER A 369 -16.65 -151.55 -74.22
C SER A 369 -15.57 -152.27 -75.00
#